data_AF-A0A660YQ30-F1
#
_entry.id   AF-A0A660YQ30-F1
#
_cell.length_a   1.000
_cell.length_b   1.000
_cell.length_c   1.000
_cell.angle_alpha   90.00
_cell.angle_beta   90.00
_cell.angle_gamma   90.00
#
_symmetry.space_group_name_H-M   'P 1'
#
loop_
_entity.id
_entity.type
_entity.pdbx_description
1 polymer ?
#
loop_
_entity_poly.entity_id
_entity_poly.type
_entity_poly.pdbx_seq_one_letter_code
_entity_poly.pdbx_strand_id
1 'polypeptide(L)'
;MKDIPKFALTLLIVTIIASGSLAWVNKITKPKIFAIQSRDLNNGLLNVLPAAKNGVIVPVKSPSDPDNILYYEGFADKDKTKLIGYAYLVPASGYSSIIRTLVGIDTVGNIISIQILSQQETPGLGTKCQEIRSGESKPWFQHQFAGKMATNLAVDKDGGDIVSLTGATITSRAITNAIADSSKSILGLINK
;
A
#
# COMPACT_ATOMS: atom_id res chain seq x y z
N MET A 1 -28.55 -33.83 -33.32
CA MET A 1 -29.01 -32.64 -32.57
C MET A 1 -29.58 -32.96 -31.18
N LYS A 2 -29.95 -34.22 -30.85
CA LYS A 2 -30.49 -34.60 -29.54
C LYS A 2 -29.48 -34.60 -28.37
N ASP A 3 -28.18 -34.63 -28.67
CA ASP A 3 -27.12 -34.63 -27.64
C ASP A 3 -26.72 -33.23 -27.17
N ILE A 4 -27.02 -32.19 -27.96
CA ILE A 4 -26.76 -30.78 -27.62
C ILE A 4 -27.39 -30.40 -26.26
N PRO A 5 -28.69 -30.68 -25.97
CA PRO A 5 -29.26 -30.36 -24.67
C PRO A 5 -28.65 -31.19 -23.52
N LYS A 6 -28.20 -32.42 -23.80
CA LYS A 6 -27.52 -33.27 -22.80
C LYS A 6 -26.17 -32.69 -22.41
N PHE A 7 -25.36 -32.27 -23.39
CA PHE A 7 -24.07 -31.63 -23.12
C PHE A 7 -24.23 -30.27 -22.44
N ALA A 8 -25.24 -29.48 -22.84
CA ALA A 8 -25.55 -28.21 -22.20
C ALA A 8 -25.93 -28.39 -20.71
N LEU A 9 -26.76 -29.40 -20.41
CA LEU A 9 -27.17 -29.70 -19.04
C LEU A 9 -25.98 -30.18 -18.19
N THR A 10 -25.14 -31.07 -18.73
CA THR A 10 -23.93 -31.55 -18.03
C THR A 10 -22.99 -30.39 -17.71
N LEU A 11 -22.74 -29.49 -18.67
CA LEU A 11 -21.92 -28.29 -18.45
C LEU A 11 -22.53 -27.37 -17.39
N LEU A 12 -23.84 -27.15 -17.42
CA LEU A 12 -24.55 -26.32 -16.44
C LEU A 12 -24.43 -26.89 -15.01
N ILE A 13 -24.54 -28.20 -14.85
CA ILE A 13 -24.38 -28.85 -13.53
C ILE A 13 -22.94 -28.66 -13.04
N VAL A 14 -21.95 -28.91 -13.90
CA VAL A 14 -20.53 -28.76 -13.54
C VAL A 14 -20.19 -27.31 -13.17
N THR A 15 -20.70 -26.32 -13.91
CA THR A 15 -20.45 -24.90 -13.61
C THR A 15 -21.13 -24.44 -12.33
N ILE A 16 -22.34 -24.93 -12.02
CA ILE A 16 -23.02 -24.66 -10.75
C ILE A 16 -22.21 -25.24 -9.59
N ILE A 17 -21.73 -26.48 -9.70
CA ILE A 17 -20.94 -27.11 -8.64
C ILE A 17 -19.61 -26.36 -8.45
N ALA A 18 -18.93 -25.99 -9.53
CA ALA A 18 -17.67 -25.26 -9.47
C ALA A 18 -17.82 -23.85 -8.88
N SER A 19 -18.81 -23.08 -9.36
CA SER A 19 -19.08 -21.73 -8.85
C SER A 19 -19.58 -21.74 -7.39
N GLY A 20 -20.42 -22.70 -7.02
CA GLY A 20 -20.88 -22.88 -5.64
C GLY A 20 -19.75 -23.23 -4.69
N SER A 21 -18.84 -24.14 -5.10
CA SER A 21 -17.64 -24.49 -4.33
C SER A 21 -16.73 -23.28 -4.15
N LEU A 22 -16.48 -22.52 -5.21
CA LEU A 22 -15.66 -21.31 -5.16
C LEU A 22 -16.29 -20.23 -4.26
N ALA A 23 -17.61 -20.02 -4.35
CA ALA A 23 -18.33 -19.06 -3.52
C ALA A 23 -18.27 -19.42 -2.03
N TRP A 24 -18.39 -20.71 -1.71
CA TRP A 24 -18.30 -21.19 -0.34
C TRP A 24 -16.90 -20.99 0.25
N VAL A 25 -15.84 -21.38 -0.48
CA VAL A 25 -14.45 -21.13 -0.08
C VAL A 25 -14.19 -19.63 0.09
N ASN A 26 -14.69 -18.81 -0.82
CA ASN A 26 -14.55 -17.36 -0.76
C ASN A 26 -15.22 -16.77 0.49
N LYS A 27 -16.43 -17.24 0.85
CA LYS A 27 -17.16 -16.78 2.04
C LYS A 27 -16.41 -17.08 3.33
N ILE A 28 -15.79 -18.25 3.45
CA ILE A 28 -15.00 -18.64 4.63
C ILE A 28 -13.67 -17.87 4.69
N THR A 29 -13.04 -17.63 3.54
CA THR A 29 -11.70 -17.04 3.48
C THR A 29 -11.72 -15.51 3.64
N LYS A 30 -12.77 -14.84 3.12
CA LYS A 30 -12.95 -13.38 3.21
C LYS A 30 -12.72 -12.76 4.59
N PRO A 31 -13.36 -13.22 5.69
CA PRO A 31 -13.17 -12.60 7.00
C PRO A 31 -11.72 -12.72 7.50
N LYS A 32 -11.04 -13.83 7.18
CA LYS A 32 -9.65 -14.05 7.58
C LYS A 32 -8.69 -13.15 6.81
N ILE A 33 -8.94 -12.94 5.51
CA ILE A 33 -8.17 -11.99 4.69
C ILE A 33 -8.33 -10.57 5.24
N PHE A 34 -9.56 -10.17 5.56
CA PHE A 34 -9.82 -8.84 6.09
C PHE A 34 -9.11 -8.60 7.43
N ALA A 35 -9.18 -9.58 8.35
CA ALA A 35 -8.48 -9.48 9.64
C ALA A 35 -6.96 -9.33 9.49
N ILE A 36 -6.36 -10.07 8.54
CA ILE A 36 -4.93 -9.95 8.22
C ILE A 36 -4.63 -8.57 7.63
N GLN A 37 -5.42 -8.10 6.66
CA GLN A 37 -5.23 -6.79 6.05
C GLN A 37 -5.34 -5.65 7.06
N SER A 38 -6.31 -5.70 7.99
CA SER A 38 -6.42 -4.71 9.06
C SER A 38 -5.23 -4.75 10.01
N ARG A 39 -4.71 -5.96 10.33
CA ARG A 39 -3.51 -6.11 11.16
C ARG A 39 -2.28 -5.54 10.46
N ASP A 40 -2.09 -5.84 9.19
CA ASP A 40 -0.95 -5.38 8.40
C ASP A 40 -0.99 -3.86 8.22
N LEU A 41 -2.18 -3.29 8.02
CA LEU A 41 -2.39 -1.85 7.99
C LEU A 41 -2.04 -1.21 9.33
N ASN A 42 -2.55 -1.74 10.45
CA ASN A 42 -2.27 -1.20 11.79
C ASN A 42 -0.78 -1.27 12.13
N ASN A 43 -0.12 -2.40 11.84
CA ASN A 43 1.33 -2.54 11.99
C ASN A 43 2.07 -1.56 11.06
N GLY A 44 1.58 -1.40 9.84
CA GLY A 44 2.08 -0.44 8.87
C GLY A 44 2.07 0.98 9.40
N LEU A 45 0.92 1.42 9.92
CA LEU A 45 0.73 2.76 10.49
C LEU A 45 1.73 3.04 11.61
N LEU A 46 1.97 2.07 12.48
CA LEU A 46 2.96 2.18 13.56
C LEU A 46 4.41 2.22 13.05
N ASN A 47 4.70 1.55 11.93
CA ASN A 47 6.04 1.56 11.32
C ASN A 47 6.33 2.84 10.54
N VAL A 48 5.30 3.43 9.92
CA VAL A 48 5.42 4.70 9.18
C VAL A 48 5.35 5.94 10.09
N LEU A 49 4.70 5.83 11.25
CA LEU A 49 4.62 6.86 12.29
C LEU A 49 5.06 6.31 13.65
N PRO A 50 6.35 5.96 13.83
CA PRO A 50 6.84 5.31 15.05
C PRO A 50 6.66 6.17 16.31
N ALA A 51 6.70 7.50 16.18
CA ALA A 51 6.48 8.42 17.29
C ALA A 51 5.00 8.51 17.73
N ALA A 52 4.06 7.99 16.94
CA ALA A 52 2.65 7.85 17.33
C ALA A 52 2.34 6.51 18.03
N LYS A 53 3.34 5.64 18.23
CA LYS A 53 3.14 4.29 18.83
C LYS A 53 2.51 4.32 20.22
N ASN A 54 2.84 5.34 21.02
CA ASN A 54 2.30 5.50 22.37
C ASN A 54 1.07 6.42 22.42
N GLY A 55 0.73 7.07 21.32
CA GLY A 55 -0.40 7.98 21.19
C GLY A 55 -1.56 7.33 20.45
N VAL A 56 -2.10 8.04 19.46
CA VAL A 56 -3.28 7.63 18.68
C VAL A 56 -3.09 7.97 17.21
N ILE A 57 -3.54 7.07 16.34
CA ILE A 57 -3.62 7.29 14.89
C ILE A 57 -5.10 7.35 14.51
N VAL A 58 -5.52 8.44 13.88
CA VAL A 58 -6.93 8.71 13.56
C VAL A 58 -7.13 8.76 12.05
N PRO A 59 -8.08 8.01 11.47
CA PRO A 59 -8.41 8.13 10.07
C PRO A 59 -9.19 9.41 9.78
N VAL A 60 -8.80 10.13 8.73
CA VAL A 60 -9.51 11.27 8.15
C VAL A 60 -10.23 10.81 6.89
N LYS A 61 -11.56 10.92 6.90
CA LYS A 61 -12.44 10.46 5.82
C LYS A 61 -12.72 11.58 4.83
N SER A 62 -13.05 11.20 3.59
CA SER A 62 -13.43 12.15 2.55
C SER A 62 -14.77 12.80 2.89
N PRO A 63 -14.93 14.14 2.72
CA PRO A 63 -16.22 14.81 2.87
C PRO A 63 -17.29 14.28 1.91
N SER A 64 -16.86 13.77 0.75
CA SER A 64 -17.74 13.29 -0.32
C SER A 64 -18.16 11.82 -0.15
N ASP A 65 -17.35 11.04 0.57
CA ASP A 65 -17.56 9.60 0.76
C ASP A 65 -17.05 9.18 2.16
N PRO A 66 -17.97 8.95 3.12
CA PRO A 66 -17.63 8.57 4.49
C PRO A 66 -16.88 7.24 4.61
N ASP A 67 -16.90 6.37 3.60
CA ASP A 67 -16.18 5.09 3.64
C ASP A 67 -14.76 5.19 3.07
N ASN A 68 -14.45 6.30 2.37
CA ASN A 68 -13.14 6.53 1.81
C ASN A 68 -12.22 7.29 2.78
N ILE A 69 -11.15 6.62 3.23
CA ILE A 69 -10.13 7.22 4.09
C ILE A 69 -9.09 7.92 3.21
N LEU A 70 -8.96 9.24 3.37
CA LEU A 70 -7.99 10.04 2.60
C LEU A 70 -6.58 9.88 3.17
N TYR A 71 -6.44 10.07 4.48
CA TYR A 71 -5.18 9.94 5.20
C TYR A 71 -5.45 9.65 6.69
N TYR A 72 -4.39 9.44 7.43
CA TYR A 72 -4.38 9.19 8.86
C TYR A 72 -3.52 10.24 9.53
N GLU A 73 -3.96 10.76 10.67
CA GLU A 73 -3.20 11.69 11.51
C GLU A 73 -2.61 10.92 12.68
N GLY A 74 -1.29 11.06 12.89
CA GLY A 74 -0.59 10.47 14.03
C GLY A 74 -0.33 11.49 15.12
N PHE A 75 -0.81 11.20 16.32
CA PHE A 75 -0.57 12.00 17.52
C PHE A 75 0.36 11.25 18.48
N ALA A 76 1.25 11.98 19.15
CA ALA A 76 2.11 11.39 20.20
C ALA A 76 1.34 11.08 21.49
N ASP A 77 0.27 11.83 21.75
CA ASP A 77 -0.54 11.72 22.97
C ASP A 77 -1.95 11.22 22.65
N LYS A 78 -2.57 10.55 23.63
CA LYS A 78 -3.96 10.06 23.50
C LYS A 78 -4.98 11.20 23.40
N ASP A 79 -4.64 12.35 23.96
CA ASP A 79 -5.48 13.55 23.97
C ASP A 79 -5.41 14.35 22.66
N LYS A 80 -4.67 13.85 21.65
CA LYS A 80 -4.53 14.46 20.31
C LYS A 80 -4.01 15.90 20.31
N THR A 81 -3.22 16.26 21.32
CA THR A 81 -2.68 17.62 21.49
C THR A 81 -1.42 17.85 20.66
N LYS A 82 -0.62 16.80 20.41
CA LYS A 82 0.64 16.88 19.69
C LYS A 82 0.61 16.04 18.41
N LEU A 83 0.36 16.71 17.28
CA LEU A 83 0.45 16.11 15.96
C LEU A 83 1.91 15.84 15.59
N ILE A 84 2.19 14.63 15.13
CA ILE A 84 3.53 14.15 14.75
C ILE A 84 3.68 14.08 13.23
N GLY A 85 2.60 13.77 12.53
CA GLY A 85 2.63 13.65 11.08
C GLY A 85 1.38 12.96 10.54
N TYR A 86 1.47 12.63 9.25
CA TYR A 86 0.36 12.07 8.49
C TYR A 86 0.80 10.75 7.83
N ALA A 87 -0.13 9.81 7.69
CA ALA A 87 0.09 8.59 6.91
C ALA A 87 -1.02 8.40 5.88
N TYR A 88 -0.70 7.93 4.68
CA TYR A 88 -1.70 7.71 3.64
C TYR A 88 -1.32 6.52 2.77
N LEU A 89 -2.34 5.89 2.18
CA LEU A 89 -2.18 4.76 1.28
C LEU A 89 -2.00 5.26 -0.15
N VAL A 90 -0.92 4.84 -0.79
CA VAL A 90 -0.57 5.16 -2.16
C VAL A 90 -0.65 3.87 -3.00
N PRO A 91 -1.69 3.71 -3.82
CA PRO A 91 -1.71 2.69 -4.86
C PRO A 91 -0.85 3.14 -6.04
N ALA A 92 0.07 2.27 -6.49
CA ALA A 92 0.90 2.49 -7.66
C ALA A 92 0.72 1.36 -8.66
N SER A 93 0.52 1.69 -9.94
CA SER A 93 0.52 0.68 -11.00
C SER A 93 1.95 0.24 -11.30
N GLY A 94 2.34 -0.91 -10.74
CA GLY A 94 3.63 -1.55 -10.96
C GLY A 94 3.72 -2.23 -12.32
N TYR A 95 4.66 -3.17 -12.46
CA TYR A 95 4.84 -3.93 -13.70
C TYR A 95 3.74 -4.99 -13.89
N SER A 96 3.44 -5.76 -12.84
CA SER A 96 2.48 -6.87 -12.90
C SER A 96 1.23 -6.64 -12.07
N SER A 97 1.25 -5.64 -11.17
CA SER A 97 0.23 -5.49 -10.14
C SER A 97 0.10 -4.08 -9.60
N ILE A 98 -0.97 -3.83 -8.83
CA ILE A 98 -1.06 -2.62 -8.00
C ILE A 98 -0.25 -2.84 -6.73
N ILE A 99 0.75 -1.98 -6.52
CA ILE A 99 1.59 -1.93 -5.33
C ILE A 99 0.92 -0.99 -4.35
N ARG A 100 0.57 -1.48 -3.16
CA ARG A 100 -0.01 -0.65 -2.09
C ARG A 100 1.09 -0.27 -1.12
N THR A 101 1.42 1.01 -1.10
CA THR A 101 2.46 1.57 -0.24
C THR A 101 1.83 2.49 0.78
N LEU A 102 2.11 2.27 2.05
CA LEU A 102 1.77 3.21 3.11
C LEU A 102 2.95 4.17 3.27
N VAL A 103 2.67 5.47 3.27
CA VAL A 103 3.68 6.52 3.37
C VAL A 103 3.39 7.32 4.63
N GLY A 104 4.39 7.50 5.49
CA GLY A 104 4.35 8.41 6.63
C GLY A 104 5.19 9.64 6.36
N ILE A 105 4.60 10.81 6.56
CA ILE A 105 5.26 12.12 6.42
C ILE A 105 5.18 12.90 7.72
N ASP A 106 6.16 13.76 7.98
CA ASP A 106 6.10 14.73 9.06
C ASP A 106 5.15 15.90 8.71
N THR A 107 4.99 16.84 9.65
CA THR A 107 4.15 18.02 9.45
C THR A 107 4.70 19.02 8.42
N VAL A 108 5.95 18.84 7.98
CA VAL A 108 6.63 19.69 7.00
C VAL A 108 6.54 19.09 5.58
N GLY A 109 6.23 17.80 5.47
CA GLY A 109 6.15 17.06 4.22
C GLY A 109 7.38 16.20 3.89
N ASN A 110 8.30 16.02 4.85
CA ASN A 110 9.38 15.05 4.69
C ASN A 110 8.88 13.65 5.02
N ILE A 111 9.35 12.66 4.28
CA ILE A 111 9.02 11.26 4.54
C ILE A 111 9.73 10.80 5.82
N ILE A 112 8.96 10.29 6.77
CA ILE A 112 9.50 9.63 7.97
C ILE A 112 9.93 8.21 7.57
N SER A 113 9.01 7.47 6.97
CA SER A 113 9.25 6.13 6.44
C SER A 113 8.11 5.72 5.51
N ILE A 114 8.38 4.72 4.67
CA ILE A 114 7.36 4.05 3.86
C ILE A 114 7.32 2.56 4.21
N GLN A 115 6.17 1.94 3.98
CA GLN A 115 6.00 0.51 4.08
C GLN A 115 5.16 -0.02 2.92
N ILE A 116 5.68 -0.98 2.18
CA ILE A 116 4.91 -1.68 1.14
C ILE A 116 4.05 -2.75 1.81
N LEU A 117 2.73 -2.58 1.74
CA LEU A 117 1.74 -3.48 2.36
C LEU A 117 1.45 -4.69 1.46
N SER A 118 1.35 -4.49 0.15
CA SER A 118 1.07 -5.57 -0.79
C SER A 118 1.63 -5.28 -2.18
N GLN A 119 2.14 -6.31 -2.83
CA GLN A 119 2.62 -6.30 -4.21
C GLN A 119 2.54 -7.72 -4.79
N GLN A 120 2.45 -7.85 -6.11
CA GLN A 120 2.54 -9.11 -6.86
C GLN A 120 3.44 -8.93 -8.08
N GLU A 121 4.61 -8.33 -7.87
CA GLU A 121 5.62 -8.09 -8.90
C GLU A 121 6.44 -9.36 -9.19
N THR A 122 7.24 -9.33 -10.25
CA THR A 122 8.05 -10.48 -10.68
C THR A 122 9.03 -10.92 -9.58
N PRO A 123 8.96 -12.18 -9.10
CA PRO A 123 9.86 -12.70 -8.08
C PRO A 123 11.34 -12.55 -8.45
N GLY A 124 12.15 -12.05 -7.51
CA GLY A 124 13.59 -11.84 -7.70
C GLY A 124 13.97 -10.56 -8.46
N LEU A 125 12.98 -9.83 -8.99
CA LEU A 125 13.15 -8.53 -9.64
C LEU A 125 12.40 -7.45 -8.86
N GLY A 126 11.10 -7.28 -9.12
CA GLY A 126 10.29 -6.23 -8.48
C GLY A 126 9.99 -6.50 -7.02
N THR A 127 9.96 -7.77 -6.59
CA THR A 127 9.77 -8.14 -5.18
C THR A 127 10.90 -7.65 -4.27
N LYS A 128 12.05 -7.26 -4.85
CA LYS A 128 13.17 -6.67 -4.11
C LYS A 128 12.83 -5.32 -3.45
N CYS A 129 11.71 -4.70 -3.81
CA CYS A 129 11.19 -3.54 -3.07
C CYS A 129 10.91 -3.84 -1.58
N GLN A 130 10.73 -5.11 -1.21
CA GLN A 130 10.54 -5.58 0.17
C GLN A 130 11.74 -6.39 0.72
N GLU A 131 12.84 -6.48 -0.03
CA GLU A 131 14.01 -7.26 0.36
C GLU A 131 14.77 -6.58 1.50
N ILE A 132 15.05 -7.35 2.56
CA ILE A 132 15.94 -6.95 3.66
C ILE A 132 17.30 -7.58 3.36
N ARG A 133 18.32 -6.73 3.19
CA ARG A 133 19.69 -7.21 2.94
C ARG A 133 20.32 -7.75 4.23
N SER A 134 21.33 -8.62 4.07
CA SER A 134 22.05 -9.17 5.21
C SER A 134 22.66 -8.05 6.06
N GLY A 135 22.37 -8.06 7.36
CA GLY A 135 22.82 -7.03 8.29
C GLY A 135 21.91 -5.81 8.41
N GLU A 136 20.84 -5.72 7.61
CA GLU A 136 19.84 -4.66 7.72
C GLU A 136 18.61 -5.10 8.52
N SER A 137 17.96 -4.14 9.18
CA SER A 137 16.71 -4.37 9.92
C SER A 137 15.45 -3.97 9.14
N LYS A 138 15.63 -3.26 8.02
CA LYS A 138 14.55 -2.71 7.19
C LYS A 138 14.80 -3.01 5.72
N PRO A 139 13.76 -3.01 4.87
CA PRO A 139 13.96 -3.18 3.44
C PRO A 139 14.78 -2.04 2.84
N TRP A 140 15.88 -2.38 2.18
CA TRP A 140 16.86 -1.40 1.71
C TRP A 140 16.22 -0.35 0.79
N PHE A 141 15.30 -0.77 -0.09
CA PHE A 141 14.65 0.10 -1.05
C PHE A 141 13.76 1.13 -0.34
N GLN A 142 13.00 0.69 0.66
CA GLN A 142 12.08 1.54 1.43
C GLN A 142 12.83 2.52 2.33
N HIS A 143 14.01 2.14 2.83
CA HIS A 143 14.80 3.00 3.71
C HIS A 143 15.31 4.27 3.01
N GLN A 144 15.56 4.22 1.70
CA GLN A 144 16.05 5.36 0.92
C GLN A 144 15.13 6.58 0.92
N PHE A 145 13.84 6.38 1.21
CA PHE A 145 12.84 7.45 1.19
C PHE A 145 12.89 8.30 2.47
N ALA A 146 13.42 7.77 3.58
CA ALA A 146 13.43 8.48 4.85
C ALA A 146 14.24 9.80 4.77
N GLY A 147 13.66 10.88 5.29
CA GLY A 147 14.24 12.23 5.30
C GLY A 147 14.15 12.98 3.97
N LYS A 148 13.59 12.39 2.91
CA LYS A 148 13.41 13.07 1.62
C LYS A 148 12.08 13.81 1.56
N MET A 149 12.06 14.92 0.81
CA MET A 149 10.84 15.69 0.57
C MET A 149 9.86 14.86 -0.27
N ALA A 150 8.66 14.62 0.24
CA ALA A 150 7.73 13.68 -0.37
C ALA A 150 7.25 14.11 -1.75
N THR A 151 7.28 15.41 -2.08
CA THR A 151 6.83 15.98 -3.36
C THR A 151 7.90 16.02 -4.45
N ASN A 152 9.16 15.79 -4.10
CA ASN A 152 10.29 15.85 -5.02
C ASN A 152 11.11 14.55 -4.95
N LEU A 153 10.55 13.50 -5.54
CA LEU A 153 11.19 12.19 -5.63
C LEU A 153 11.33 11.81 -7.11
N ALA A 154 12.49 11.27 -7.45
CA ALA A 154 12.74 10.62 -8.72
C ALA A 154 13.74 9.49 -8.50
N VAL A 155 13.73 8.51 -9.39
CA VAL A 155 14.73 7.43 -9.38
C VAL A 155 16.03 7.90 -10.03
N ASP A 156 17.14 7.23 -9.72
CA ASP A 156 18.46 7.46 -10.30
C ASP A 156 18.45 7.45 -11.84
N LYS A 157 17.64 6.58 -12.44
CA LYS A 157 17.46 6.50 -13.91
C LYS A 157 16.78 7.73 -14.52
N ASP A 158 16.11 8.53 -13.71
CA ASP A 158 15.38 9.73 -14.11
C ASP A 158 16.01 11.00 -13.48
N GLY A 159 17.24 10.89 -12.93
CA GLY A 159 18.00 12.01 -12.38
C GLY A 159 17.73 12.34 -10.91
N GLY A 160 17.04 11.45 -10.18
CA GLY A 160 16.81 11.60 -8.74
C GLY A 160 17.73 10.77 -7.85
N ASP A 161 17.45 10.80 -6.54
CA ASP A 161 18.31 10.17 -5.53
C ASP A 161 17.90 8.73 -5.15
N ILE A 162 16.74 8.25 -5.62
CA ILE A 162 16.27 6.92 -5.25
C ILE A 162 16.92 5.89 -6.16
N VAL A 163 17.79 5.05 -5.61
CA VAL A 163 18.43 3.98 -6.37
C VAL A 163 17.37 2.96 -6.79
N SER A 164 17.23 2.77 -8.11
CA SER A 164 16.29 1.82 -8.69
C SER A 164 16.68 0.36 -8.44
N LEU A 165 15.65 -0.50 -8.40
CA LEU A 165 15.81 -1.95 -8.37
C LEU A 165 16.43 -2.43 -9.70
N THR A 166 17.56 -3.12 -9.62
CA THR A 166 18.21 -3.71 -10.80
C THR A 166 17.24 -4.66 -11.53
N GLY A 167 16.99 -4.39 -12.82
CA GLY A 167 16.06 -5.18 -13.64
C GLY A 167 14.57 -4.95 -13.34
N ALA A 168 14.23 -4.01 -12.45
CA ALA A 168 12.85 -3.66 -12.10
C ALA A 168 12.64 -2.13 -12.00
N THR A 169 13.12 -1.40 -13.01
CA THR A 169 12.98 0.07 -13.07
C THR A 169 11.52 0.51 -13.15
N ILE A 170 10.65 -0.25 -13.80
CA ILE A 170 9.20 0.05 -13.89
C ILE A 170 8.58 0.06 -12.49
N THR A 171 8.81 -0.99 -11.71
CA THR A 171 8.38 -1.08 -10.30
C THR A 171 8.93 0.09 -9.48
N SER A 172 10.20 0.42 -9.65
CA SER A 172 10.86 1.50 -8.90
C SER A 172 10.25 2.87 -9.21
N ARG A 173 10.06 3.18 -10.50
CA ARG A 173 9.40 4.41 -10.96
C ARG A 173 7.96 4.50 -10.49
N ALA A 174 7.22 3.40 -10.59
CA ALA A 174 5.82 3.34 -10.17
C ALA A 174 5.67 3.75 -8.70
N ILE A 175 6.47 3.18 -7.81
CA ILE A 175 6.44 3.51 -6.38
C ILE A 175 6.84 4.97 -6.16
N THR A 176 7.99 5.38 -6.70
CA THR A 176 8.54 6.72 -6.47
C THR A 176 7.61 7.84 -6.97
N ASN A 177 7.09 7.71 -8.20
CA ASN A 177 6.24 8.72 -8.80
C ASN A 177 4.87 8.77 -8.13
N ALA A 178 4.28 7.61 -7.81
CA ALA A 178 2.99 7.57 -7.12
C ALA A 178 3.06 8.22 -5.74
N ILE A 179 4.17 8.04 -5.01
CA ILE A 179 4.42 8.75 -3.76
C ILE A 179 4.49 10.25 -4.02
N ALA A 180 5.31 10.70 -4.98
CA ALA A 180 5.46 12.12 -5.30
C ALA A 180 4.12 12.80 -5.62
N ASP A 181 3.30 12.18 -6.46
CA ASP A 181 2.02 12.74 -6.91
C ASP A 181 0.95 12.71 -5.81
N SER A 182 0.87 11.61 -5.05
CA SER A 182 -0.06 11.50 -3.93
C SER A 182 0.30 12.48 -2.81
N SER A 183 1.59 12.69 -2.54
CA SER A 183 2.07 13.63 -1.51
C SER A 183 1.65 15.06 -1.83
N LYS A 184 1.74 15.49 -3.10
CA LYS A 184 1.28 16.83 -3.53
C LYS A 184 -0.22 17.00 -3.25
N SER A 185 -1.01 15.96 -3.53
CA SER A 185 -2.46 15.98 -3.33
C SER A 185 -2.81 16.04 -1.84
N ILE A 186 -2.18 15.21 -1.01
CA ILE A 186 -2.41 15.15 0.44
C ILE A 186 -1.96 16.44 1.13
N LEU A 187 -0.78 16.97 0.81
CA LEU A 187 -0.32 18.25 1.37
C LEU A 187 -1.23 19.42 0.96
N GLY A 188 -1.80 19.39 -0.24
CA GLY A 188 -2.80 20.36 -0.68
C GLY A 188 -4.12 20.27 0.11
N LEU A 189 -4.48 19.09 0.63
CA LEU A 189 -5.64 18.90 1.49
C LEU A 189 -5.37 19.31 2.94
N ILE A 190 -4.14 19.13 3.42
CA ILE A 190 -3.74 19.46 4.80
C ILE A 190 -3.57 20.97 4.99
N ASN A 191 -3.02 21.67 4.00
CA ASN A 191 -2.72 23.11 4.09
C ASN A 191 -3.91 24.03 3.79
N LYS A 192 -5.13 23.49 3.68
CA LYS A 192 -6.34 24.20 3.27
C LYS A 192 -7.32 24.31 4.42
#